data_AF-A0A842ISR0-F1
#
_entry.id   AF-A0A842ISR0-F1
#
_cell.length_a   1.000
_cell.length_b   1.000
_cell.length_c   1.000
_cell.angle_alpha   90.00
_cell.angle_beta   90.00
_cell.angle_gamma   90.00
#
_symmetry.space_group_name_H-M   'P 1'
#
loop_
_entity.id
_entity.type
_entity.pdbx_description
1 polymer ?
#
loop_
_entity_poly.entity_id
_entity_poly.type
_entity_poly.pdbx_seq_one_letter_code
_entity_poly.pdbx_strand_id
1 'polypeptide(L)'
;MRFTIFLLTILLMGCGKKSKTNNVTDTHLISNFEKELSELKSDEISTLNKATDLFKDYISKSHNNSQKDSLFMPYFNHYNLGRVLLKNEPENIINNYGFKKIQKEEKEYLVPVQSDYLEANVITYLSEPMKKFCRQQLKEFNDSEDLETIASNALWWEKFNSENPNFFLKEMTYYHYKNWHLKNLISGTRTVKVFRENDKLTDQAETVYLRIVANNPKSDTAKIIKEYLVLLEKNNMTRSGGVQEFINNYK
;
A
#
# COMPACT_ATOMS: atom_id res chain seq x y z
N MET A 1 -10.33 -12.72 7.66
CA MET A 1 -9.17 -13.12 8.51
C MET A 1 -7.76 -12.88 7.91
N ARG A 2 -7.56 -12.30 6.71
CA ARG A 2 -6.20 -12.21 6.08
C ARG A 2 -5.64 -10.79 5.83
N PHE A 3 -6.43 -9.71 5.97
CA PHE A 3 -5.98 -8.37 5.57
C PHE A 3 -5.05 -7.68 6.57
N THR A 4 -5.28 -7.83 7.89
CA THR A 4 -4.45 -7.18 8.93
C THR A 4 -3.11 -7.88 9.14
N ILE A 5 -3.04 -9.19 8.86
CA ILE A 5 -1.80 -9.96 8.93
C ILE A 5 -0.90 -9.63 7.73
N PHE A 6 -1.46 -9.41 6.52
CA PHE A 6 -0.67 -9.22 5.30
C PHE A 6 0.19 -7.95 5.28
N LEU A 7 -0.27 -6.83 5.84
CA LEU A 7 0.58 -5.63 5.98
C LEU A 7 1.77 -5.91 6.93
N LEU A 8 1.55 -6.71 7.99
CA LEU A 8 2.59 -7.11 8.94
C LEU A 8 3.56 -8.14 8.35
N THR A 9 3.11 -9.06 7.49
CA THR A 9 3.98 -10.05 6.85
C THR A 9 4.84 -9.47 5.73
N ILE A 10 4.35 -8.49 4.96
CA ILE A 10 5.15 -7.81 3.93
C ILE A 10 6.28 -6.99 4.58
N LEU A 11 6.03 -6.45 5.77
CA LEU A 11 7.02 -5.76 6.61
C LEU A 11 8.16 -6.69 7.09
N LEU A 12 7.92 -8.00 7.23
CA LEU A 12 8.92 -8.98 7.70
C LEU A 12 9.71 -9.67 6.58
N MET A 13 9.28 -9.57 5.31
CA MET A 13 9.96 -10.21 4.17
C MET A 13 11.07 -9.35 3.53
N GLY A 14 11.32 -8.15 4.04
CA GLY A 14 12.35 -7.22 3.58
C GLY A 14 13.80 -7.55 3.99
N CYS A 15 14.13 -8.81 4.35
CA CYS A 15 15.53 -9.23 4.50
C CYS A 15 16.15 -9.53 3.12
N GLY A 16 16.27 -8.50 2.29
CA GLY A 16 17.00 -8.51 1.03
C GLY A 16 18.45 -8.04 1.22
N LYS A 17 19.41 -8.86 0.77
CA LYS A 17 20.88 -8.68 0.80
C LYS A 17 21.37 -7.23 0.86
N LYS A 18 22.16 -6.92 1.90
CA LYS A 18 22.96 -5.70 2.05
C LYS A 18 23.81 -5.45 0.78
N SER A 19 23.39 -4.50 -0.03
CA SER A 19 24.27 -3.86 -1.01
C SER A 19 25.35 -3.11 -0.25
N LYS A 20 26.59 -3.61 -0.32
CA LYS A 20 27.78 -2.95 0.22
C LYS A 20 28.16 -1.81 -0.73
N THR A 21 27.76 -0.59 -0.40
CA THR A 21 28.51 0.62 -0.76
C THR A 21 28.15 1.76 0.20
N ASN A 22 29.16 2.23 0.94
CA ASN A 22 29.26 3.49 1.70
C ASN A 22 28.43 3.69 2.99
N ASN A 23 28.13 2.62 3.75
CA ASN A 23 27.19 2.67 4.88
C ASN A 23 27.85 2.40 6.26
N VAL A 24 28.56 3.37 6.83
CA VAL A 24 28.87 3.33 8.27
C VAL A 24 28.03 4.36 9.03
N THR A 25 28.00 5.61 8.57
CA THR A 25 27.17 6.69 9.16
C THR A 25 25.67 6.45 9.00
N ASP A 26 25.22 5.97 7.85
CA ASP A 26 23.78 5.74 7.56
C ASP A 26 23.19 4.65 8.44
N THR A 27 23.99 3.62 8.77
CA THR A 27 23.54 2.51 9.63
C THR A 27 23.45 2.95 11.08
N HIS A 28 24.35 3.82 11.55
CA HIS A 28 24.33 4.34 12.92
C HIS A 28 23.12 5.24 13.19
N LEU A 29 22.74 6.10 12.24
CA LEU A 29 21.57 6.97 12.41
C LEU A 29 20.29 6.14 12.61
N ILE A 30 20.04 5.17 11.71
CA ILE A 30 18.84 4.33 11.76
C ILE A 30 18.85 3.44 13.00
N SER A 31 19.98 2.80 13.33
CA SER A 31 20.06 1.93 14.50
C SER A 31 19.86 2.69 15.81
N ASN A 32 20.37 3.91 15.91
CA ASN A 32 20.16 4.74 17.09
C ASN A 32 18.71 5.19 17.20
N PHE A 33 18.09 5.58 16.07
CA PHE A 33 16.67 5.89 16.01
C PHE A 33 15.81 4.71 16.48
N GLU A 34 16.04 3.51 15.92
CA GLU A 34 15.33 2.29 16.31
C GLU A 34 15.49 1.97 17.80
N LYS A 35 16.71 2.13 18.33
CA LYS A 35 17.00 1.93 19.74
C LYS A 35 16.21 2.91 20.62
N GLU A 36 16.32 4.21 20.37
CA GLU A 36 15.60 5.24 21.15
C GLU A 36 14.07 5.07 21.03
N LEU A 37 13.58 4.68 19.85
CA LEU A 37 12.16 4.39 19.64
C LEU A 37 11.70 3.19 20.49
N SER A 38 12.53 2.15 20.61
CA SER A 38 12.23 0.97 21.43
C SER A 38 12.25 1.23 22.95
N GLU A 39 12.91 2.30 23.38
CA GLU A 39 12.95 2.73 24.79
C GLU A 39 11.70 3.53 25.20
N LEU A 40 10.88 3.96 24.23
CA LEU A 40 9.61 4.61 24.52
C LEU A 40 8.62 3.62 25.12
N LYS A 41 8.00 4.00 26.25
CA LYS A 41 6.93 3.22 26.87
C LYS A 41 5.77 3.02 25.88
N SER A 42 5.42 1.76 25.62
CA SER A 42 4.45 1.40 24.57
C SER A 42 2.99 1.39 25.03
N ASP A 43 2.71 1.75 26.28
CA ASP A 43 1.39 1.67 26.93
C ASP A 43 0.70 3.04 27.12
N GLU A 44 1.36 4.14 26.77
CA GLU A 44 0.81 5.50 26.88
C GLU A 44 0.58 6.13 25.50
N ILE A 45 -0.57 6.78 25.26
CA ILE A 45 -0.83 7.53 24.01
C ILE A 45 0.23 8.62 23.77
N SER A 46 0.78 9.20 24.85
CA SER A 46 1.86 10.20 24.79
C SER A 46 3.09 9.71 24.01
N THR A 47 3.28 8.39 23.92
CA THR A 47 4.36 7.75 23.16
C THR A 47 4.30 8.06 21.66
N LEU A 48 3.10 8.28 21.11
CA LEU A 48 2.94 8.63 19.69
C LEU A 48 3.55 10.01 19.39
N ASN A 49 3.31 11.00 20.27
CA ASN A 49 3.91 12.32 20.11
C ASN A 49 5.43 12.27 20.30
N LYS A 50 5.93 11.55 21.31
CA LYS A 50 7.37 11.37 21.53
C LYS A 50 8.05 10.70 20.33
N ALA A 51 7.44 9.67 19.76
CA ALA A 51 7.94 9.01 18.55
C ALA A 51 7.96 9.95 17.34
N THR A 52 6.93 10.77 17.18
CA THR A 52 6.86 11.80 16.11
C THR A 52 7.93 12.86 16.29
N ASP A 53 8.16 13.35 17.50
CA ASP A 53 9.19 14.35 17.79
C ASP A 53 10.59 13.76 17.57
N LEU A 54 10.81 12.52 18.01
CA LEU A 54 12.04 11.78 17.75
C LEU A 54 12.29 11.58 16.25
N PHE A 55 11.26 11.21 15.49
CA PHE A 55 11.35 11.09 14.04
C PHE A 55 11.78 12.41 13.39
N LYS A 56 11.16 13.54 13.76
CA LYS A 56 11.52 14.87 13.24
C LYS A 56 12.96 15.26 13.59
N ASP A 57 13.40 14.98 14.81
CA ASP A 57 14.76 15.24 15.25
C ASP A 57 15.77 14.46 14.39
N TYR A 58 15.54 13.17 14.18
CA TYR A 58 16.39 12.32 13.34
C TYR A 58 16.35 12.68 11.84
N ILE A 59 15.19 13.10 11.34
CA ILE A 59 15.05 13.67 9.99
C ILE A 59 15.93 14.93 9.84
N SER A 60 15.97 15.81 10.84
CA SER A 60 16.77 17.04 10.80
C SER A 60 18.28 16.76 10.75
N LYS A 61 18.71 15.62 11.30
CA LYS A 61 20.08 15.12 11.27
C LYS A 61 20.43 14.38 9.98
N SER A 62 19.44 14.08 9.14
CA SER A 62 19.64 13.35 7.88
C SER A 62 20.23 14.26 6.80
N HIS A 63 21.26 13.79 6.11
CA HIS A 63 22.00 14.53 5.09
C HIS A 63 21.53 14.26 3.66
N ASN A 64 20.69 13.24 3.45
CA ASN A 64 20.14 12.91 2.13
C ASN A 64 18.73 12.29 2.24
N ASN A 65 18.04 12.22 1.10
CA ASN A 65 16.67 11.67 1.02
C ASN A 65 16.59 10.18 1.39
N SER A 66 17.63 9.39 1.08
CA SER A 66 17.64 7.96 1.40
C SER A 66 17.64 7.73 2.91
N GLN A 67 18.43 8.50 3.66
CA GLN A 67 18.44 8.46 5.12
C GLN A 67 17.07 8.86 5.68
N LYS A 68 16.49 9.96 5.20
CA LYS A 68 15.17 10.43 5.63
C LYS A 68 14.09 9.37 5.45
N ASP A 69 14.02 8.79 4.25
CA ASP A 69 13.02 7.79 3.90
C ASP A 69 13.23 6.47 4.68
N SER A 70 14.49 6.14 5.04
CA SER A 70 14.79 4.94 5.82
C SER A 70 14.30 5.03 7.27
N LEU A 71 14.16 6.24 7.83
CA LEU A 71 13.59 6.47 9.16
C LEU A 71 12.07 6.26 9.19
N PHE A 72 11.39 6.31 8.04
CA PHE A 72 9.94 6.18 7.97
C PHE A 72 9.46 4.81 8.45
N MET A 73 10.13 3.73 8.07
CA MET A 73 9.66 2.37 8.38
C MET A 73 9.68 2.05 9.88
N PRO A 74 10.79 2.31 10.62
CA PRO A 74 10.78 2.16 12.07
C PRO A 74 9.72 3.04 12.74
N TYR A 75 9.62 4.31 12.34
CA TYR A 75 8.60 5.22 12.85
C TYR A 75 7.18 4.67 12.61
N PHE A 76 6.88 4.24 11.39
CA PHE A 76 5.55 3.76 11.03
C PHE A 76 5.19 2.46 11.75
N ASN A 77 6.17 1.59 12.02
CA ASN A 77 5.98 0.40 12.86
C ASN A 77 5.56 0.77 14.28
N HIS A 78 6.22 1.75 14.89
CA HIS A 78 5.85 2.25 16.22
C HIS A 78 4.51 2.99 16.20
N TYR A 79 4.27 3.85 15.21
CA TYR A 79 3.01 4.55 15.03
C TYR A 79 1.82 3.58 14.92
N ASN A 80 2.01 2.40 14.33
CA ASN A 80 0.97 1.37 14.27
C ASN A 80 0.58 0.78 15.65
N LEU A 81 1.39 0.96 16.71
CA LEU A 81 0.96 0.70 18.09
C LEU A 81 -0.22 1.58 18.50
N GLY A 82 -0.38 2.76 17.87
CA GLY A 82 -1.52 3.65 18.06
C GLY A 82 -2.87 2.96 17.84
N ARG A 83 -2.93 1.90 17.01
CA ARG A 83 -4.17 1.11 16.83
C ARG A 83 -4.62 0.40 18.11
N VAL A 84 -3.68 0.03 18.98
CA VAL A 84 -3.96 -0.60 20.27
C VAL A 84 -4.28 0.47 21.31
N LEU A 85 -3.44 1.50 21.37
CA LEU A 85 -3.53 2.58 22.35
C LEU A 85 -4.81 3.42 22.21
N LEU A 86 -5.26 3.67 20.97
CA LEU A 86 -6.38 4.56 20.69
C LEU A 86 -7.72 3.83 20.58
N LYS A 87 -7.78 2.50 20.70
CA LYS A 87 -8.99 1.71 20.41
C LYS A 87 -10.21 2.16 21.22
N ASN A 88 -9.99 2.47 22.50
CA ASN A 88 -11.05 2.86 23.43
C ASN A 88 -11.19 4.38 23.60
N GLU A 89 -10.43 5.15 22.83
CA GLU A 89 -10.45 6.61 22.92
C GLU A 89 -11.66 7.22 22.20
N PRO A 90 -12.06 8.44 22.58
CA PRO A 90 -13.04 9.23 21.84
C PRO A 90 -12.59 9.50 20.39
N GLU A 91 -13.55 9.54 19.46
CA GLU A 91 -13.27 9.66 18.01
C GLU A 91 -12.46 10.93 17.65
N ASN A 92 -12.67 12.05 18.35
CA ASN A 92 -11.86 13.25 18.15
C ASN A 92 -10.37 13.04 18.48
N ILE A 93 -10.06 12.24 19.51
CA ILE A 93 -8.68 11.89 19.85
C ILE A 93 -8.10 10.95 18.79
N ILE A 94 -8.85 9.93 18.38
CA ILE A 94 -8.44 8.98 17.32
C ILE A 94 -8.11 9.74 16.02
N ASN A 95 -8.99 10.63 15.59
CA ASN A 95 -8.84 11.42 14.38
C ASN A 95 -7.67 12.39 14.49
N ASN A 96 -7.42 12.97 15.67
CA ASN A 96 -6.27 13.85 15.91
C ASN A 96 -4.92 13.17 15.65
N TYR A 97 -4.84 11.85 15.87
CA TYR A 97 -3.62 11.09 15.56
C TYR A 97 -3.60 10.52 14.14
N GLY A 98 -4.59 10.79 13.28
CA GLY A 98 -4.62 10.27 11.91
C GLY A 98 -5.10 8.82 11.79
N PHE A 99 -5.95 8.38 12.70
CA PHE A 99 -6.64 7.10 12.61
C PHE A 99 -8.14 7.29 12.39
N LYS A 100 -8.81 6.25 11.90
CA LYS A 100 -10.26 6.17 11.82
C LYS A 100 -10.74 4.79 12.21
N LYS A 101 -11.90 4.73 12.88
CA LYS A 101 -12.65 3.48 13.12
C LYS A 101 -13.35 3.05 11.84
N ILE A 102 -13.10 1.82 11.40
CA ILE A 102 -13.81 1.18 10.30
C ILE A 102 -14.43 -0.12 10.78
N GLN A 103 -15.60 -0.45 10.22
CA GLN A 103 -16.27 -1.72 10.48
C GLN A 103 -16.08 -2.64 9.27
N LYS A 104 -15.53 -3.84 9.51
CA LYS A 104 -15.32 -4.84 8.46
C LYS A 104 -15.58 -6.23 9.04
N GLU A 105 -16.42 -7.03 8.38
CA GLU A 105 -16.78 -8.38 8.85
C GLU A 105 -17.23 -8.36 10.34
N GLU A 106 -18.11 -7.43 10.71
CA GLU A 106 -18.66 -7.25 12.08
C GLU A 106 -17.62 -6.89 13.16
N LYS A 107 -16.38 -6.60 12.78
CA LYS A 107 -15.31 -6.18 13.70
C LYS A 107 -14.92 -4.73 13.44
N GLU A 108 -14.70 -4.00 14.51
CA GLU A 108 -14.13 -2.65 14.46
C GLU A 108 -12.60 -2.73 14.38
N TYR A 109 -12.02 -1.96 13.48
CA TYR A 109 -10.58 -1.80 13.32
C TYR A 109 -10.21 -0.32 13.31
N LEU A 110 -9.03 -0.02 13.82
CA LEU A 110 -8.37 1.26 13.57
C LEU A 110 -7.42 1.14 12.39
N VAL A 111 -7.62 2.02 11.41
CA VAL A 111 -6.75 2.15 10.24
C VAL A 111 -6.18 3.56 10.16
N PRO A 112 -4.92 3.71 9.70
CA PRO A 112 -4.39 5.02 9.40
C PRO A 112 -5.13 5.60 8.20
N VAL A 113 -5.39 6.91 8.26
CA VAL A 113 -6.05 7.65 7.18
C VAL A 113 -5.29 8.94 6.90
N GLN A 114 -5.50 9.52 5.73
CA GLN A 114 -4.94 10.84 5.44
C GLN A 114 -5.46 11.86 6.47
N SER A 115 -4.54 12.58 7.10
CA SER A 115 -4.85 13.56 8.15
C SER A 115 -3.83 14.69 8.16
N ASP A 116 -4.25 15.85 8.68
CA ASP A 116 -3.35 17.00 8.89
C ASP A 116 -2.20 16.65 9.83
N TYR A 117 -2.45 15.76 10.80
CA TYR A 117 -1.40 15.27 11.69
C TYR A 117 -0.29 14.55 10.92
N LEU A 118 -0.61 13.54 10.12
CA LEU A 118 0.40 12.79 9.37
C LEU A 118 1.06 13.68 8.31
N GLU A 119 0.31 14.57 7.67
CA GLU A 119 0.82 15.46 6.64
C GLU A 119 1.84 16.46 7.21
N ALA A 120 1.47 17.16 8.29
CA ALA A 120 2.31 18.20 8.89
C ALA A 120 3.49 17.63 9.70
N ASN A 121 3.34 16.44 10.27
CA ASN A 121 4.33 15.90 11.21
C ASN A 121 5.24 14.83 10.62
N VAL A 122 4.82 14.15 9.54
CA VAL A 122 5.56 13.01 8.99
C VAL A 122 5.81 13.20 7.50
N ILE A 123 4.75 13.27 6.69
CA ILE A 123 4.82 13.19 5.22
C ILE A 123 5.61 14.36 4.64
N THR A 124 5.38 15.60 5.12
CA THR A 124 6.05 16.80 4.59
C THR A 124 7.59 16.71 4.61
N TYR A 125 8.15 15.93 5.52
CA TYR A 125 9.59 15.81 5.72
C TYR A 125 10.28 14.75 4.85
N LEU A 126 9.51 13.88 4.20
CA LEU A 126 10.01 12.76 3.39
C LEU A 126 10.43 13.23 1.99
N SER A 127 11.06 12.35 1.21
CA SER A 127 11.31 12.62 -0.20
C SER A 127 10.00 12.68 -1.01
N GLU A 128 9.99 13.35 -2.18
CA GLU A 128 8.79 13.42 -3.02
C GLU A 128 8.22 12.04 -3.43
N PRO A 129 9.04 11.04 -3.84
CA PRO A 129 8.54 9.68 -4.06
C PRO A 129 7.88 9.07 -2.83
N MET A 130 8.47 9.26 -1.65
CA MET A 130 7.92 8.74 -0.40
C MET A 130 6.62 9.45 0.00
N LYS A 131 6.51 10.77 -0.22
CA LYS A 131 5.26 11.52 -0.04
C LYS A 131 4.12 10.95 -0.88
N LYS A 132 4.38 10.75 -2.17
CA LYS A 132 3.42 10.14 -3.11
C LYS A 132 3.01 8.74 -2.64
N PHE A 133 3.98 7.92 -2.26
CA PHE A 133 3.75 6.58 -1.72
C PHE A 133 2.84 6.62 -0.47
N CYS A 134 3.17 7.42 0.54
CA CYS A 134 2.40 7.52 1.78
C CYS A 134 0.96 7.98 1.52
N ARG A 135 0.78 9.03 0.69
CA ARG A 135 -0.55 9.54 0.36
C ARG A 135 -1.41 8.51 -0.38
N GLN A 136 -0.81 7.76 -1.32
CA GLN A 136 -1.54 6.68 -2.00
C GLN A 136 -1.91 5.55 -1.04
N GLN A 137 -1.00 5.11 -0.17
CA GLN A 137 -1.29 4.09 0.84
C GLN A 137 -2.43 4.52 1.78
N LEU A 138 -2.41 5.77 2.26
CA LEU A 138 -3.45 6.33 3.12
C LEU A 138 -4.79 6.49 2.39
N LYS A 139 -4.77 6.82 1.10
CA LYS A 139 -5.95 6.83 0.24
C LYS A 139 -6.57 5.44 0.11
N GLU A 140 -5.75 4.41 -0.12
CA GLU A 140 -6.22 3.02 -0.32
C GLU A 140 -6.95 2.43 0.89
N PHE A 141 -6.73 2.95 2.11
CA PHE A 141 -7.54 2.56 3.28
C PHE A 141 -8.98 3.06 3.24
N ASN A 142 -9.26 4.12 2.48
CA ASN A 142 -10.59 4.71 2.32
C ASN A 142 -11.22 4.41 0.97
N ASP A 143 -10.46 3.83 0.05
CA ASP A 143 -10.92 3.46 -1.28
C ASP A 143 -12.05 2.41 -1.20
N SER A 144 -13.03 2.55 -2.09
CA SER A 144 -14.01 1.51 -2.32
C SER A 144 -13.32 0.27 -2.91
N GLU A 145 -13.82 -0.91 -2.56
CA GLU A 145 -13.27 -2.17 -3.09
C GLU A 145 -13.73 -2.46 -4.53
N ASP A 146 -14.38 -1.52 -5.22
CA ASP A 146 -14.95 -1.70 -6.57
C ASP A 146 -13.88 -1.83 -7.67
N LEU A 147 -14.30 -2.37 -8.82
CA LEU A 147 -13.39 -2.68 -9.92
C LEU A 147 -12.77 -1.43 -10.57
N GLU A 148 -13.47 -0.29 -10.51
CA GLU A 148 -12.98 1.00 -11.00
C GLU A 148 -11.78 1.48 -10.20
N THR A 149 -11.90 1.39 -8.88
CA THR A 149 -10.88 1.80 -7.93
C THR A 149 -9.68 0.86 -8.00
N ILE A 150 -9.91 -0.45 -8.10
CA ILE A 150 -8.85 -1.45 -8.34
C ILE A 150 -8.08 -1.14 -9.64
N ALA A 151 -8.79 -0.83 -10.73
CA ALA A 151 -8.17 -0.47 -12.02
C ALA A 151 -7.33 0.80 -11.93
N SER A 152 -7.88 1.85 -11.30
CA SER A 152 -7.20 3.12 -11.09
C SER A 152 -5.91 2.94 -10.28
N ASN A 153 -5.98 2.16 -9.19
CA ASN A 153 -4.82 1.89 -8.35
C ASN A 153 -3.77 1.02 -9.08
N ALA A 154 -4.17 0.03 -9.89
CA ALA A 154 -3.23 -0.74 -10.71
C ALA A 154 -2.41 0.17 -11.64
N LEU A 155 -3.08 1.09 -12.35
CA LEU A 155 -2.42 2.06 -13.24
C LEU A 155 -1.55 3.06 -12.46
N TRP A 156 -2.00 3.50 -11.29
CA TRP A 156 -1.23 4.41 -10.44
C TRP A 156 0.08 3.77 -10.00
N TRP A 157 0.03 2.53 -9.48
CA TRP A 157 1.24 1.83 -9.04
C TRP A 157 2.18 1.47 -10.19
N GLU A 158 1.64 1.10 -11.36
CA GLU A 158 2.44 0.91 -12.57
C GLU A 158 3.23 2.19 -12.91
N LYS A 159 2.53 3.33 -12.95
CA LYS A 159 3.13 4.63 -13.22
C LYS A 159 4.15 5.01 -12.16
N PHE A 160 3.82 4.84 -10.88
CA PHE A 160 4.74 5.12 -9.78
C PHE A 160 6.04 4.31 -9.90
N ASN A 161 5.94 3.02 -10.20
CA ASN A 161 7.09 2.13 -10.35
C ASN A 161 7.98 2.51 -11.55
N SER A 162 7.38 2.94 -12.66
CA SER A 162 8.14 3.39 -13.84
C SER A 162 8.81 4.75 -13.63
N GLU A 163 8.16 5.68 -12.91
CA GLU A 163 8.72 6.99 -12.58
C GLU A 163 9.79 6.92 -11.47
N ASN A 164 9.74 5.90 -10.60
CA ASN A 164 10.61 5.79 -9.42
C ASN A 164 11.30 4.41 -9.34
N PRO A 165 12.11 4.00 -10.34
CA PRO A 165 12.67 2.65 -10.41
C PRO A 165 13.64 2.30 -9.26
N ASN A 166 14.21 3.32 -8.61
CA ASN A 166 15.14 3.18 -7.48
C ASN A 166 14.48 3.49 -6.12
N PHE A 167 13.14 3.48 -6.04
CA PHE A 167 12.43 3.75 -4.80
C PHE A 167 12.83 2.75 -3.70
N PHE A 168 13.02 3.26 -2.48
CA PHE A 168 13.49 2.46 -1.35
C PHE A 168 12.57 1.26 -1.02
N LEU A 169 11.26 1.39 -1.23
CA LEU A 169 10.27 0.33 -1.01
C LEU A 169 9.77 -0.30 -2.34
N LYS A 170 10.62 -0.37 -3.37
CA LYS A 170 10.22 -0.86 -4.71
C LYS A 170 9.55 -2.24 -4.69
N GLU A 171 9.97 -3.15 -3.81
CA GLU A 171 9.38 -4.48 -3.70
C GLU A 171 7.92 -4.41 -3.23
N MET A 172 7.64 -3.50 -2.28
CA MET A 172 6.29 -3.25 -1.78
C MET A 172 5.41 -2.61 -2.86
N THR A 173 5.92 -1.60 -3.58
CA THR A 173 5.14 -0.93 -4.64
C THR A 173 4.89 -1.85 -5.84
N TYR A 174 5.83 -2.74 -6.15
CA TYR A 174 5.62 -3.79 -7.14
C TYR A 174 4.62 -4.85 -6.68
N TYR A 175 4.62 -5.20 -5.39
CA TYR A 175 3.60 -6.08 -4.81
C TYR A 175 2.21 -5.46 -4.93
N HIS A 176 2.03 -4.18 -4.55
CA HIS A 176 0.75 -3.47 -4.71
C HIS A 176 0.30 -3.46 -6.17
N TYR A 177 1.21 -3.20 -7.10
CA TYR A 177 0.89 -3.26 -8.53
C TYR A 177 0.45 -4.65 -8.97
N LYS A 178 1.35 -5.64 -8.94
CA LYS A 178 1.13 -6.93 -9.61
C LYS A 178 0.30 -7.90 -8.78
N ASN A 179 0.67 -8.09 -7.52
CA ASN A 179 0.15 -9.16 -6.68
C ASN A 179 -1.15 -8.76 -5.97
N TRP A 180 -1.47 -7.46 -5.96
CA TRP A 180 -2.70 -6.96 -5.39
C TRP A 180 -3.62 -6.40 -6.45
N HIS A 181 -3.35 -5.21 -7.00
CA HIS A 181 -4.35 -4.49 -7.80
C HIS A 181 -4.54 -5.12 -9.18
N LEU A 182 -3.47 -5.43 -9.92
CA LEU A 182 -3.58 -6.10 -11.23
C LEU A 182 -4.19 -7.50 -11.10
N LYS A 183 -3.73 -8.28 -10.11
CA LYS A 183 -4.33 -9.59 -9.79
C LYS A 183 -5.82 -9.48 -9.55
N ASN A 184 -6.25 -8.61 -8.63
CA ASN A 184 -7.66 -8.45 -8.28
C ASN A 184 -8.49 -7.89 -9.43
N LEU A 185 -7.90 -7.07 -10.31
CA LEU A 185 -8.54 -6.58 -11.51
C LEU A 185 -8.90 -7.73 -12.45
N ILE A 186 -8.03 -8.73 -12.58
CA ILE A 186 -8.20 -9.90 -13.48
C ILE A 186 -9.05 -11.00 -12.84
N SER A 187 -8.80 -11.32 -11.57
CA SER A 187 -9.42 -12.46 -10.88
C SER A 187 -10.68 -12.10 -10.09
N GLY A 188 -10.92 -10.81 -9.85
CA GLY A 188 -11.87 -10.34 -8.86
C GLY A 188 -11.40 -10.58 -7.42
N THR A 189 -12.23 -10.16 -6.47
CA THR A 189 -12.05 -10.33 -5.02
C THR A 189 -13.19 -11.16 -4.43
N ARG A 190 -13.25 -11.25 -3.09
CA ARG A 190 -14.39 -11.86 -2.41
C ARG A 190 -15.68 -11.07 -2.68
N THR A 191 -15.59 -9.74 -2.64
CA THR A 191 -16.69 -8.77 -2.70
C THR A 191 -16.97 -8.27 -4.12
N VAL A 192 -15.97 -8.30 -5.00
CA VAL A 192 -16.09 -7.86 -6.40
C VAL A 192 -15.88 -9.02 -7.34
N LYS A 193 -16.94 -9.37 -8.06
CA LYS A 193 -16.94 -10.50 -8.99
C LYS A 193 -16.67 -10.01 -10.42
N VAL A 194 -15.62 -10.56 -11.02
CA VAL A 194 -15.33 -10.37 -12.45
C VAL A 194 -16.17 -11.32 -13.32
N PHE A 195 -16.53 -12.48 -12.78
CA PHE A 195 -17.39 -13.46 -13.43
C PHE A 195 -18.70 -13.64 -12.65
N ARG A 196 -19.79 -13.79 -13.39
CA ARG A 196 -21.12 -14.19 -12.89
C ARG A 196 -21.10 -15.66 -12.47
N GLU A 197 -22.18 -16.11 -11.83
CA GLU A 197 -22.33 -17.52 -11.41
C GLU A 197 -22.32 -18.51 -12.58
N ASN A 198 -22.74 -18.07 -13.76
CA ASN A 198 -22.68 -18.86 -15.00
C ASN A 198 -21.31 -18.75 -15.72
N ASP A 199 -20.27 -18.30 -15.02
CA ASP A 199 -18.91 -18.14 -15.51
C ASP A 199 -18.74 -17.17 -16.69
N LYS A 200 -19.75 -16.35 -17.01
CA LYS A 200 -19.60 -15.24 -17.95
C LYS A 200 -19.01 -14.00 -17.29
N LEU A 201 -18.17 -13.28 -18.01
CA LEU A 201 -17.68 -11.96 -17.63
C LEU A 201 -18.85 -11.04 -17.28
N THR A 202 -18.68 -10.22 -16.25
CA THR A 202 -19.67 -9.19 -15.91
C THR A 202 -19.54 -7.99 -16.86
N ASP A 203 -20.67 -7.34 -17.16
CA ASP A 203 -20.68 -6.16 -18.05
C ASP A 203 -19.84 -5.01 -17.46
N GLN A 204 -19.78 -4.92 -16.12
CA GLN A 204 -18.91 -3.97 -15.43
C GLN A 204 -17.43 -4.26 -15.71
N ALA A 205 -17.00 -5.52 -15.62
CA ALA A 205 -15.61 -5.89 -15.90
C ALA A 205 -15.24 -5.63 -17.36
N GLU A 206 -16.12 -6.00 -18.29
CA GLU A 206 -15.92 -5.71 -19.71
C GLU A 206 -15.76 -4.20 -19.97
N THR A 207 -16.65 -3.39 -19.41
CA THR A 207 -16.62 -1.92 -19.53
C THR A 207 -15.29 -1.34 -19.00
N VAL A 208 -14.88 -1.76 -17.81
CA VAL A 208 -13.63 -1.31 -17.18
C VAL A 208 -12.43 -1.69 -18.05
N TYR A 209 -12.38 -2.94 -18.52
CA TYR A 209 -11.27 -3.44 -19.33
C TYR A 209 -11.15 -2.70 -20.66
N LEU A 210 -12.25 -2.52 -21.39
CA LEU A 210 -12.27 -1.77 -22.64
C LEU A 210 -11.80 -0.33 -22.43
N ARG A 211 -12.22 0.32 -21.34
CA ARG A 211 -11.78 1.68 -21.02
C ARG A 211 -10.29 1.75 -20.68
N ILE A 212 -9.74 0.78 -19.95
CA ILE A 212 -8.29 0.73 -19.67
C ILE A 212 -7.51 0.66 -20.99
N VAL A 213 -7.90 -0.23 -21.89
CA VAL A 213 -7.23 -0.42 -23.19
C VAL A 213 -7.34 0.85 -24.05
N ALA A 214 -8.51 1.50 -24.06
CA ALA A 214 -8.73 2.72 -24.84
C ALA A 214 -7.96 3.92 -24.29
N ASN A 215 -7.97 4.13 -22.98
CA ASN A 215 -7.43 5.36 -22.36
C ASN A 215 -5.94 5.27 -22.02
N ASN A 216 -5.41 4.07 -21.82
CA ASN A 216 -4.02 3.86 -21.43
C ASN A 216 -3.28 2.86 -22.34
N PRO A 217 -3.37 2.97 -23.68
CA PRO A 217 -2.97 1.90 -24.61
C PRO A 217 -1.47 1.52 -24.55
N LYS A 218 -0.63 2.37 -23.94
CA LYS A 218 0.81 2.13 -23.79
C LYS A 218 1.19 1.49 -22.46
N SER A 219 0.28 1.45 -21.48
CA SER A 219 0.56 0.88 -20.16
C SER A 219 0.66 -0.64 -20.23
N ASP A 220 1.47 -1.22 -19.36
CA ASP A 220 1.62 -2.67 -19.24
C ASP A 220 0.33 -3.31 -18.75
N THR A 221 -0.42 -2.62 -17.87
CA THR A 221 -1.77 -3.03 -17.48
C THR A 221 -2.68 -3.13 -18.70
N ALA A 222 -2.70 -2.14 -19.59
CA ALA A 222 -3.54 -2.18 -20.78
C ALA A 222 -3.15 -3.30 -21.76
N LYS A 223 -1.86 -3.60 -21.91
CA LYS A 223 -1.40 -4.72 -22.74
C LYS A 223 -1.89 -6.06 -22.19
N ILE A 224 -1.72 -6.28 -20.88
CA ILE A 224 -2.18 -7.49 -20.19
C ILE A 224 -3.70 -7.64 -20.29
N ILE A 225 -4.45 -6.57 -20.04
CA ILE A 225 -5.92 -6.57 -20.15
C ILE A 225 -6.37 -6.80 -21.59
N LYS A 226 -5.66 -6.26 -22.59
CA LYS A 226 -5.95 -6.50 -24.01
C LYS A 226 -5.74 -7.98 -24.37
N GLU A 227 -4.65 -8.59 -23.93
CA GLU A 227 -4.40 -10.02 -24.12
C GLU A 227 -5.49 -10.87 -23.47
N TYR A 228 -5.90 -10.48 -22.26
CA TYR A 228 -6.97 -11.15 -21.53
C TYR A 228 -8.33 -11.04 -22.23
N LEU A 229 -8.69 -9.85 -22.73
CA LEU A 229 -9.92 -9.63 -23.51
C LEU A 229 -9.94 -10.49 -24.79
N VAL A 230 -8.84 -10.54 -25.54
CA VAL A 230 -8.75 -11.40 -26.74
C VAL A 230 -8.97 -12.87 -26.39
N LEU A 231 -8.45 -13.33 -25.24
CA LEU A 231 -8.66 -14.70 -24.77
C LEU A 231 -10.13 -14.93 -24.36
N LEU A 232 -10.74 -13.97 -23.66
CA LEU A 232 -12.15 -14.02 -23.27
C LEU A 232 -13.07 -14.05 -24.49
N GLU A 233 -12.84 -13.20 -25.48
CA GLU A 233 -13.60 -13.13 -26.74
C GLU A 233 -13.60 -14.48 -27.48
N LYS A 234 -12.42 -15.11 -27.60
CA LYS A 234 -12.29 -16.45 -28.19
C LYS A 234 -13.08 -17.53 -27.45
N ASN A 235 -13.41 -17.28 -26.18
CA ASN A 235 -14.16 -18.19 -25.32
C ASN A 235 -15.57 -17.64 -25.00
N ASN A 236 -16.14 -16.78 -25.85
CA ASN A 236 -17.48 -16.19 -25.67
C ASN A 236 -17.66 -15.52 -24.29
N MET A 237 -16.63 -14.81 -23.83
CA MET A 237 -16.53 -14.14 -22.53
C MET A 237 -16.72 -15.08 -21.32
N THR A 238 -16.45 -16.38 -21.49
CA THR A 238 -16.65 -17.40 -20.45
C THR A 238 -15.32 -17.81 -19.82
N ARG A 239 -15.32 -18.09 -18.51
CA ARG A 239 -14.17 -18.59 -17.75
C ARG A 239 -13.85 -20.05 -18.12
N SER A 240 -13.27 -20.24 -19.30
CA SER A 240 -12.77 -21.54 -19.76
C SER A 240 -11.46 -21.94 -19.07
N GLY A 241 -10.96 -23.16 -19.35
CA GLY A 241 -9.68 -23.64 -18.82
C GLY A 241 -8.50 -22.72 -19.16
N GLY A 242 -8.41 -22.24 -20.41
CA GLY A 242 -7.36 -21.31 -20.83
C GLY A 242 -7.46 -19.94 -20.15
N VAL A 243 -8.69 -19.43 -19.95
CA VAL A 243 -8.93 -18.20 -19.18
C VAL A 243 -8.50 -18.40 -17.72
N GLN A 244 -8.80 -19.55 -17.12
CA GLN A 244 -8.40 -19.86 -15.75
C GLN A 244 -6.88 -20.02 -15.61
N GLU A 245 -6.21 -20.59 -16.60
CA GLU A 245 -4.74 -20.69 -16.66
C GLU A 245 -4.11 -19.30 -16.74
N PHE A 246 -4.63 -18.41 -17.59
CA PHE A 246 -4.19 -17.02 -17.64
C PHE A 246 -4.32 -16.34 -16.27
N ILE A 247 -5.47 -16.48 -15.60
CA ILE A 247 -5.68 -15.94 -14.25
C ILE A 247 -4.68 -16.52 -13.24
N ASN A 248 -4.35 -17.81 -13.36
CA ASN A 248 -3.41 -18.48 -12.44
C ASN A 248 -1.98 -17.95 -12.57
N ASN A 249 -1.57 -17.42 -13.72
CA ASN A 249 -0.27 -16.77 -13.88
C ASN A 249 -0.12 -15.47 -13.05
N TYR A 250 -1.23 -14.98 -12.49
CA TYR A 250 -1.27 -13.83 -11.59
C TYR A 250 -1.66 -14.24 -10.16
N LYS A 251 -1.64 -15.54 -9.80
CA LYS A 251 -1.96 -16.04 -8.45
C LYS A 251 -0.75 -16.09 -7.52
#